data_AF-L0N6J1-F1
#
_entry.id   AF-L0N6J1-F1
#
_cell.length_a   1.000
_cell.length_b   1.000
_cell.length_c   1.000
_cell.angle_alpha   90.00
_cell.angle_beta   90.00
_cell.angle_gamma   90.00
#
_symmetry.space_group_name_H-M   'P 1'
#
loop_
_entity.id
_entity.type
_entity.pdbx_description
1 polymer ?
#
loop_
_entity_poly.entity_id
_entity_poly.type
_entity_poly.pdbx_seq_one_letter_code
_entity_poly.pdbx_strand_id
1 'polypeptide(L)'
;HEAEYFMPFGVGRRMCLGDVLARKEMFMFFSCMMHQFDLEMAEGDALPSLEGIVGATIAPKAFRVKFLARSPVPLVPTTLSADSSHLRHVGSH
;
A
#
# COMPACT_ATOMS: atom_id res chain seq x y z
N HIS A 1 14.18 -8.75 8.78
CA HIS A 1 14.25 -10.16 9.23
C HIS A 1 13.14 -10.90 8.50
N GLU A 2 13.45 -11.65 7.45
CA GLU A 2 12.44 -12.45 6.74
C GLU A 2 12.22 -13.76 7.50
N ALA A 3 10.97 -14.21 7.61
CA ALA A 3 10.64 -15.46 8.30
C ALA A 3 11.17 -16.66 7.51
N GLU A 4 11.85 -17.59 8.18
CA GLU A 4 12.53 -18.75 7.56
C GLU A 4 11.62 -19.61 6.66
N TYR A 5 10.31 -19.61 6.91
CA TYR A 5 9.33 -20.41 6.17
C TYR A 5 8.48 -19.61 5.18
N PHE A 6 8.72 -18.30 5.02
CA PHE A 6 7.94 -17.45 4.12
C PHE A 6 8.61 -17.37 2.73
N MET A 7 8.20 -18.25 1.81
CA MET A 7 8.79 -18.38 0.47
C MET A 7 7.76 -18.17 -0.67
N PRO A 8 7.04 -17.03 -0.74
CA PRO A 8 5.97 -16.82 -1.72
C PRO A 8 6.45 -16.79 -3.18
N PHE A 9 7.74 -16.53 -3.40
CA PHE A 9 8.37 -16.43 -4.73
C PHE A 9 9.38 -17.57 -5.00
N GLY A 10 9.36 -18.61 -4.16
CA GLY A 10 10.30 -19.72 -4.22
C GLY A 10 11.73 -19.35 -3.83
N VAL A 11 12.64 -20.32 -3.93
CA VAL A 11 14.07 -20.19 -3.59
C VAL A 11 14.94 -20.94 -4.61
N GLY A 12 16.19 -20.50 -4.80
CA GLY A 12 17.18 -21.16 -5.67
C GLY A 12 17.04 -20.84 -7.16
N ARG A 13 17.57 -21.72 -8.03
CA ARG A 13 17.76 -21.47 -9.48
C ARG A 13 16.49 -21.15 -10.29
N ARG A 14 15.31 -21.48 -9.75
CA ARG A 14 14.00 -21.28 -10.39
C ARG A 14 13.11 -20.34 -9.58
N MET A 15 13.69 -19.53 -8.69
CA MET A 15 12.93 -18.50 -7.98
C MET A 15 12.29 -17.52 -8.98
N CYS A 16 11.21 -16.88 -8.56
CA CYS A 16 10.49 -15.93 -9.40
C CYS A 16 11.41 -14.78 -9.82
N LEU A 17 11.59 -14.59 -11.13
CA LEU A 17 12.36 -13.48 -11.68
C LEU A 17 11.72 -12.11 -11.33
N GLY A 18 10.44 -12.10 -10.97
CA GLY A 18 9.69 -10.92 -10.57
C GLY A 18 9.68 -10.62 -9.07
N ASP A 19 10.40 -11.38 -8.22
CA ASP A 19 10.33 -11.26 -6.75
C ASP A 19 10.47 -9.81 -6.23
N VAL A 20 11.55 -9.14 -6.63
CA VAL A 20 11.83 -7.76 -6.21
C VAL A 20 10.77 -6.77 -6.71
N LEU A 21 10.27 -6.98 -7.93
CA LEU A 21 9.25 -6.11 -8.53
C LEU A 21 7.90 -6.29 -7.83
N ALA A 22 7.45 -7.54 -7.70
CA ALA A 22 6.16 -7.89 -7.11
C ALA A 22 6.06 -7.40 -5.66
N ARG A 23 7.14 -7.48 -4.87
CA ARG A 23 7.15 -6.93 -3.50
C ARG A 23 6.97 -5.42 -3.46
N LYS A 24 7.65 -4.69 -4.34
CA LYS A 24 7.55 -3.22 -4.42
C LYS A 24 6.17 -2.79 -4.89
N GLU A 25 5.65 -3.44 -5.93
CA GLU A 25 4.32 -3.15 -6.47
C GLU A 25 3.24 -3.46 -5.44
N MET A 26 3.24 -4.65 -4.83
CA MET A 26 2.28 -5.02 -3.79
C MET A 26 2.30 -4.01 -2.64
N PHE A 27 3.48 -3.60 -2.17
CA PHE A 27 3.61 -2.61 -1.12
C PHE A 27 3.05 -1.26 -1.53
N MET A 28 3.43 -0.73 -2.69
CA MET A 28 2.98 0.60 -3.15
C MET A 28 1.49 0.61 -3.43
N PHE A 29 0.94 -0.38 -4.14
CA PHE A 29 -0.50 -0.44 -4.42
C PHE A 29 -1.32 -0.59 -3.14
N PHE A 30 -0.92 -1.51 -2.26
CA PHE A 30 -1.63 -1.74 -1.00
C PHE A 30 -1.56 -0.52 -0.09
N SER A 31 -0.35 0.03 0.15
CA SER A 31 -0.20 1.20 1.02
C SER A 31 -0.98 2.41 0.49
N CYS A 32 -0.85 2.74 -0.80
CA CYS A 32 -1.61 3.84 -1.41
C CYS A 32 -3.13 3.64 -1.24
N MET A 33 -3.63 2.43 -1.48
CA MET A 33 -5.04 2.11 -1.31
C MET A 33 -5.49 2.31 0.14
N MET A 34 -4.75 1.77 1.11
CA MET A 34 -5.10 1.90 2.53
C MET A 34 -4.96 3.33 3.07
N HIS A 35 -4.00 4.11 2.55
CA HIS A 35 -3.79 5.50 2.92
C HIS A 35 -4.86 6.44 2.38
N GLN A 36 -5.45 6.13 1.21
CA GLN A 36 -6.40 7.01 0.53
C GLN A 36 -7.85 6.56 0.72
N PHE A 37 -8.12 5.30 1.08
CA PHE A 37 -9.48 4.77 1.17
C PHE A 37 -9.75 4.00 2.46
N ASP A 38 -10.99 4.11 2.93
CA ASP A 38 -11.64 3.14 3.80
C ASP A 38 -12.33 2.08 2.93
N LEU A 39 -12.04 0.80 3.17
CA LEU A 39 -12.66 -0.30 2.45
C LEU A 39 -13.83 -0.85 3.27
N GLU A 40 -15.00 -0.92 2.65
CA GLU A 40 -16.22 -1.42 3.28
C GLU A 40 -16.91 -2.47 2.40
N MET A 41 -17.64 -3.39 3.03
CA MET A 41 -18.55 -4.27 2.31
C MET A 41 -19.67 -3.46 1.67
N ALA A 42 -20.11 -3.87 0.48
CA ALA A 42 -21.32 -3.32 -0.11
C ALA A 42 -22.53 -3.58 0.82
N GLU A 43 -23.51 -2.68 0.78
CA GLU A 43 -24.67 -2.79 1.67
C GLU A 43 -25.40 -4.12 1.46
N GLY A 44 -25.61 -4.85 2.57
CA GLY A 44 -26.22 -6.18 2.56
C GLY A 44 -25.29 -7.35 2.24
N ASP A 45 -24.02 -7.12 1.86
CA ASP A 45 -23.08 -8.21 1.58
C ASP A 45 -22.46 -8.77 2.88
N ALA A 46 -22.33 -10.10 2.94
CA ALA A 46 -21.54 -10.79 3.96
C ALA A 46 -20.03 -10.69 3.66
N LEU A 47 -19.18 -10.96 4.66
CA LEU A 47 -17.74 -11.02 4.45
C LEU A 47 -17.37 -12.04 3.33
N PRO A 48 -16.36 -11.74 2.49
CA PRO A 48 -15.94 -12.64 1.43
C PRO A 48 -15.47 -13.98 2.00
N SER A 49 -15.75 -15.06 1.26
CA SER A 49 -15.21 -16.38 1.58
C SER A 49 -13.68 -16.37 1.51
N LEU A 50 -13.03 -16.99 2.49
CA LEU A 50 -11.58 -17.20 2.49
C LEU A 50 -11.16 -18.45 1.71
N GLU A 51 -12.12 -19.18 1.14
CA GLU A 51 -11.83 -20.31 0.26
C GLU A 51 -11.40 -19.82 -1.12
N GLY A 52 -10.27 -20.33 -1.60
CA GLY A 52 -9.76 -20.04 -2.93
C GLY A 52 -10.30 -21.01 -3.99
N ILE A 53 -10.47 -20.48 -5.21
CA ILE A 53 -10.70 -21.27 -6.42
C ILE A 53 -9.34 -21.72 -6.95
N VAL A 54 -9.14 -23.03 -7.06
CA VAL A 54 -7.87 -23.63 -7.48
C VAL A 54 -7.74 -23.60 -9.01
N GLY A 55 -6.62 -23.09 -9.50
CA GLY A 55 -6.22 -23.10 -10.90
C GLY A 55 -4.70 -22.98 -11.06
N ALA A 56 -4.23 -22.26 -12.09
CA ALA A 56 -2.81 -21.91 -12.21
C ALA A 56 -2.32 -21.04 -11.03
N THR A 57 -3.22 -20.27 -10.43
CA THR A 57 -3.07 -19.58 -9.14
C THR A 57 -4.28 -19.89 -8.25
N ILE A 58 -4.21 -19.56 -6.96
CA ILE A 58 -5.37 -19.58 -6.06
C ILE A 58 -6.02 -18.20 -6.09
N ALA A 59 -7.25 -18.12 -6.59
CA ALA A 59 -7.99 -16.86 -6.73
C ALA A 59 -9.16 -16.77 -5.72
N PRO A 60 -9.56 -15.58 -5.26
CA PRO A 60 -10.75 -15.43 -4.43
C PRO A 60 -12.03 -15.70 -5.24
N LYS A 61 -13.09 -16.16 -4.56
CA LYS A 61 -14.45 -16.13 -5.12
C LYS A 61 -14.88 -14.68 -5.37
N ALA A 62 -15.76 -14.42 -6.34
CA ALA A 62 -16.21 -13.07 -6.65
C ALA A 62 -16.87 -12.39 -5.42
N PHE A 63 -16.48 -11.13 -5.16
CA PHE A 63 -17.00 -10.32 -4.06
C PHE A 63 -17.01 -8.84 -4.45
N ARG A 64 -17.77 -8.01 -3.71
CA ARG A 64 -17.83 -6.56 -3.92
C ARG A 64 -17.30 -5.83 -2.69
N VAL A 65 -16.59 -4.74 -2.94
CA VAL A 65 -16.06 -3.82 -1.92
C VAL A 65 -16.25 -2.38 -2.39
N LYS A 66 -16.65 -1.50 -1.48
CA LYS A 66 -16.68 -0.05 -1.68
C LYS A 66 -15.36 0.55 -1.24
N PHE A 67 -14.90 1.55 -2.01
CA PHE A 67 -13.72 2.34 -1.70
C PHE A 67 -14.21 3.74 -1.34
N LEU A 68 -14.15 4.09 -0.07
CA LEU A 68 -14.57 5.39 0.43
C LEU A 68 -13.34 6.27 0.59
N ALA A 69 -13.25 7.38 -0.13
CA ALA A 69 -12.09 8.27 -0.04
C ALA A 69 -11.95 8.83 1.38
N ARG A 70 -10.78 8.64 1.99
CA ARG A 70 -10.40 9.31 3.24
C ARG A 70 -10.25 10.80 2.95
N SER A 71 -10.62 11.63 3.91
CA SER A 71 -10.28 13.06 3.84
C SER A 71 -8.77 13.18 3.61
N PRO A 72 -8.31 14.07 2.69
CA PRO A 72 -6.89 14.23 2.46
C PRO A 72 -6.22 14.60 3.77
N VAL A 73 -5.42 13.68 4.32
CA VAL A 73 -4.41 14.03 5.31
C VAL A 73 -3.46 14.97 4.57
N PRO A 74 -3.27 16.22 5.01
CA PRO A 74 -2.30 17.09 4.37
C PRO A 74 -0.94 16.39 4.41
N LEU A 75 -0.41 15.98 3.25
CA LEU A 75 0.94 15.43 3.12
C LEU A 75 2.02 16.49 3.40
N VAL A 76 1.59 17.71 3.70
CA VAL A 76 2.41 18.85 4.09
C VAL A 76 2.15 19.10 5.58
N PRO A 77 3.18 19.13 6.44
CA PRO A 77 3.03 19.70 7.78
C PRO A 77 2.49 21.12 7.62
N THR A 78 1.33 21.43 8.20
CA THR A 78 0.70 22.77 8.21
C THR A 78 1.53 23.83 8.99
N THR A 79 2.84 23.61 9.14
CA THR A 79 3.77 24.47 9.86
C THR A 79 4.96 24.89 8.98
N LEU A 80 4.74 25.18 7.69
CA LEU A 80 5.48 26.31 7.11
C LEU A 80 4.64 27.56 7.36
N SER A 81 4.72 28.06 8.59
CA SER A 81 4.31 29.43 8.90
C SER A 81 5.06 30.35 7.95
N ALA A 82 4.31 31.05 7.11
CA ALA A 82 4.77 32.16 6.29
C ALA A 82 5.22 33.31 7.19
N ASP A 83 6.40 33.17 7.79
CA ASP A 83 7.08 34.29 8.44
C ASP A 83 8.61 34.12 8.31
N SER A 84 9.08 34.13 7.07
CA SER A 84 10.51 34.27 6.77
C SER A 84 10.90 35.76 6.74
N SER A 85 10.49 36.55 7.74
CA SER A 85 10.87 37.96 7.87
C SER A 85 12.23 38.15 8.58
N HIS A 86 13.00 37.07 8.82
CA HIS A 86 14.19 37.18 9.65
C HIS A 86 15.35 36.21 9.29
N LEU A 87 15.70 36.12 8.01
CA LEU A 87 17.04 35.66 7.62
C LEU A 87 17.91 36.90 7.36
N ARG A 88 18.56 37.34 8.45
CA ARG A 88 19.58 38.39 8.41
C ARG A 88 20.74 37.94 7.52
N HIS A 89 21.20 38.89 6.72
CA HIS A 89 22.41 38.89 5.90
C HIS A 89 23.62 38.26 6.61
N VAL A 90 24.12 37.13 6.09
CA VAL A 90 25.48 36.66 6.38
C VAL A 90 26.16 36.38 5.04
N GLY A 91 26.99 37.35 4.62
CA GLY A 91 27.67 37.34 3.34
C GLY A 91 28.59 38.55 3.20
N SER A 92 29.46 38.76 4.17
CA SER A 92 30.62 39.65 4.02
C SER A 92 31.77 39.02 4.77
N HIS A 93 32.58 38.26 4.04
CA HIS A 93 34.03 38.14 4.14
C HIS A 93 34.51 37.22 3.01
#